data_AF-A0A0F7LRV1-F1
#
_entry.id   AF-A0A0F7LRV1-F1
#
_cell.length_a   1.000
_cell.length_b   1.000
_cell.length_c   1.000
_cell.angle_alpha   90.00
_cell.angle_beta   90.00
_cell.angle_gamma   90.00
#
_symmetry.space_group_name_H-M   'P 1'
#
loop_
_entity.id
_entity.type
_entity.pdbx_description
1 polymer ?
#
loop_
_entity_poly.entity_id
_entity_poly.type
_entity_poly.pdbx_seq_one_letter_code
_entity_poly.pdbx_strand_id
1 'polypeptide(L)'
;FFYNPFHAIGITLLFASTLFLHMHGSAVLSEAKRNISDQNIHVFWRNILGYSIGEIGIHRVAFWTGAASVLFSNLCIFLSGTFVKDWNAFWGFWDKMPIWNGIGQGALVAGLSLLGVGLVLGRGRETPGPIDLHDEEYRDGLEGTIAKPPGHVGWMQRLLGEGQVGPIYVGLWGVISFITFFASAFIILVDYGRQVGWNPIIYLREFWNLAIYPPPTEYGLRWDVPWDKGGAWLAATFFLHISVLTWWARLYTRAKATGVGTQLAWGFASALSLYFVIYLFHPLALGNWSAAPGHGFRAILDWTNYVSIHWGNFYYNPFHMLSIFFLLGSTLLLAMHGATIVATSKWKSEMEFTEMMAEGPGTQRAQLFWRWVMGWNANSYNIHIWAWWFAAFTAITGAIGL
;
A
#
# COMPACT_ATOMS: atom_id res chain seq x y z
N PHE A 1 -0.04 -7.00 -23.92
CA PHE A 1 0.60 -7.45 -22.67
C PHE A 1 -0.02 -6.78 -21.44
N PHE A 2 -0.20 -5.45 -21.41
CA PHE A 2 -0.86 -4.73 -20.30
C PHE A 2 -2.28 -5.20 -19.93
N TYR A 3 -3.04 -5.76 -20.88
CA TYR A 3 -4.38 -6.31 -20.64
C TYR A 3 -4.38 -7.78 -20.18
N ASN A 4 -3.20 -8.36 -19.92
CA ASN A 4 -3.08 -9.72 -19.39
C ASN A 4 -3.34 -9.70 -17.87
N PRO A 5 -4.38 -10.39 -17.36
CA PRO A 5 -4.69 -10.38 -15.92
C PRO A 5 -3.58 -11.00 -15.07
N PHE A 6 -2.87 -12.02 -15.56
CA PHE A 6 -1.75 -12.63 -14.85
C PHE A 6 -0.56 -11.68 -14.75
N HIS A 7 -0.36 -10.83 -15.76
CA HIS A 7 0.65 -9.78 -15.70
C HIS A 7 0.28 -8.73 -14.64
N ALA A 8 -0.97 -8.26 -14.64
CA ALA A 8 -1.46 -7.33 -13.63
C ALA A 8 -1.32 -7.88 -12.19
N ILE A 9 -1.67 -9.16 -11.99
CA ILE A 9 -1.48 -9.84 -10.70
C ILE A 9 0.01 -9.93 -10.34
N GLY A 10 0.86 -10.38 -11.28
CA GLY A 10 2.29 -10.49 -11.07
C GLY A 10 2.93 -9.16 -10.65
N ILE A 11 2.66 -8.08 -11.39
CA ILE A 11 3.14 -6.74 -11.07
C ILE A 11 2.60 -6.26 -9.72
N THR A 12 1.31 -6.47 -9.43
CA THR A 12 0.72 -6.12 -8.13
C THR A 12 1.45 -6.83 -6.99
N LEU A 13 1.77 -8.11 -7.15
CA LEU A 13 2.49 -8.89 -6.15
C LEU A 13 3.97 -8.46 -6.01
N LEU A 14 4.62 -7.97 -7.07
CA LEU A 14 5.96 -7.39 -6.98
C LEU A 14 5.94 -6.11 -6.12
N PHE A 15 5.03 -5.17 -6.41
CA PHE A 15 4.89 -3.96 -5.60
C PHE A 15 4.44 -4.27 -4.16
N ALA A 16 3.53 -5.23 -3.98
CA ALA A 16 3.13 -5.70 -2.65
C ALA A 16 4.31 -6.33 -1.89
N SER A 17 5.19 -7.05 -2.59
CA SER A 17 6.40 -7.62 -1.98
C SER A 17 7.32 -6.52 -1.47
N THR A 18 7.57 -5.48 -2.27
CA THR A 18 8.35 -4.32 -1.84
C THR A 18 7.71 -3.61 -0.65
N LEU A 19 6.39 -3.44 -0.65
CA LEU A 19 5.65 -2.85 0.46
C LEU A 19 5.81 -3.69 1.74
N PHE A 20 5.56 -5.00 1.67
CA PHE A 20 5.66 -5.89 2.84
C PHE A 20 7.09 -5.97 3.37
N LEU A 21 8.09 -6.00 2.47
CA LEU A 21 9.49 -5.95 2.88
C LEU A 21 9.80 -4.68 3.65
N HIS A 22 9.31 -3.54 3.15
CA HIS A 22 9.48 -2.27 3.82
C HIS A 22 8.80 -2.25 5.19
N MET A 23 7.54 -2.68 5.27
CA MET A 23 6.77 -2.70 6.50
C MET A 23 7.43 -3.59 7.56
N HIS A 24 7.89 -4.77 7.14
CA HIS A 24 8.59 -5.73 8.00
C HIS A 24 9.92 -5.18 8.50
N GLY A 25 10.79 -4.72 7.59
CA GLY A 25 12.07 -4.12 7.95
C GLY A 25 11.89 -2.91 8.86
N SER A 26 10.85 -2.10 8.63
CA SER A 26 10.53 -0.98 9.49
C SER A 26 10.08 -1.41 10.89
N ALA A 27 9.23 -2.43 11.01
CA ALA A 27 8.73 -2.90 12.30
C ALA A 27 9.89 -3.36 13.20
N VAL A 28 10.74 -4.26 12.69
CA VAL A 28 11.87 -4.81 13.46
C VAL A 28 12.91 -3.74 13.79
N LEU A 29 13.26 -2.87 12.83
CA LEU A 29 14.17 -1.75 13.11
C LEU A 29 13.58 -0.75 14.12
N SER A 30 12.25 -0.61 14.16
CA SER A 30 11.58 0.28 15.12
C SER A 30 11.68 -0.19 16.55
N GLU A 31 11.89 -1.48 16.77
CA GLU A 31 12.13 -2.06 18.09
C GLU A 31 13.61 -2.11 18.44
N ALA A 32 14.47 -2.18 17.43
CA ALA A 32 15.90 -2.27 17.61
C ALA A 32 16.45 -1.19 18.55
N LYS A 33 17.24 -1.63 19.53
CA LYS A 33 17.95 -0.78 20.50
C LYS A 33 17.01 0.04 21.40
N ARG A 34 15.77 -0.41 21.59
CA ARG A 34 14.81 0.15 22.55
C ARG A 34 14.46 -0.88 23.62
N ASN A 35 14.21 -0.41 24.83
CA ASN A 35 13.72 -1.24 25.93
C ASN A 35 12.19 -1.34 25.85
N ILE A 36 11.68 -1.96 24.79
CA ILE A 36 10.24 -2.16 24.54
C ILE A 36 9.96 -3.64 24.30
N SER A 37 8.68 -4.02 24.28
CA SER A 37 8.23 -5.39 24.05
C SER A 37 7.56 -5.52 22.69
N ASP A 38 7.44 -6.74 22.16
CA ASP A 38 6.72 -7.04 20.91
C ASP A 38 5.28 -6.47 20.96
N GLN A 39 4.68 -6.45 22.16
CA GLN A 39 3.34 -5.88 22.38
C GLN A 39 3.24 -4.43 21.88
N ASN A 40 4.30 -3.63 21.98
CA ASN A 40 4.32 -2.27 21.46
C ASN A 40 4.06 -2.24 19.94
N ILE A 41 4.66 -3.15 19.17
CA ILE A 41 4.45 -3.26 17.73
C ILE A 41 3.07 -3.83 17.40
N HIS A 42 2.58 -4.83 18.14
CA HIS A 42 1.22 -5.32 17.92
C HIS A 42 0.16 -4.23 18.18
N VAL A 43 0.31 -3.47 19.27
CA VAL A 43 -0.55 -2.31 19.59
C VAL A 43 -0.45 -1.28 18.47
N PHE A 44 0.76 -0.94 18.03
CA PHE A 44 0.98 -0.01 16.92
C PHE A 44 0.23 -0.44 15.64
N TRP A 45 0.38 -1.69 15.20
CA TRP A 45 -0.29 -2.18 13.99
C TRP A 45 -1.80 -2.24 14.12
N ARG A 46 -2.34 -2.70 15.26
CA ARG A 46 -3.79 -2.64 15.54
C ARG A 46 -4.32 -1.21 15.51
N ASN A 47 -3.56 -0.27 16.07
CA ASN A 47 -3.93 1.14 16.08
C ASN A 47 -3.99 1.74 14.66
N ILE A 48 -3.14 1.29 13.74
CA ILE A 48 -3.07 1.80 12.36
C ILE A 48 -4.04 1.08 11.43
N LEU A 49 -3.98 -0.25 11.36
CA LEU A 49 -4.68 -1.09 10.38
C LEU A 49 -5.88 -1.83 10.97
N GLY A 50 -6.04 -1.83 12.29
CA GLY A 50 -7.09 -2.57 12.98
C GLY A 50 -6.83 -4.05 13.14
N TYR A 51 -5.65 -4.55 12.79
CA TYR A 51 -5.22 -5.92 13.07
C TYR A 51 -3.70 -5.98 13.12
N SER A 52 -3.17 -7.03 13.73
CA SER A 52 -1.78 -7.46 13.59
C SER A 52 -1.80 -8.89 13.05
N ILE A 53 -0.77 -9.25 12.28
CA ILE A 53 -0.63 -10.58 11.69
C ILE A 53 0.36 -11.45 12.45
N GLY A 54 0.94 -10.92 13.53
CA GLY A 54 1.97 -11.57 14.32
C GLY A 54 3.29 -11.77 13.58
N GLU A 55 4.29 -12.22 14.35
CA GLU A 55 5.65 -12.40 13.87
C GLU A 55 5.73 -13.52 12.82
N ILE A 56 5.13 -14.68 13.06
CA ILE A 56 5.15 -15.75 12.06
C ILE A 56 4.30 -15.43 10.82
N GLY A 57 3.22 -14.67 10.98
CA GLY A 57 2.27 -14.39 9.91
C GLY A 57 2.86 -13.51 8.82
N ILE A 58 3.62 -12.47 9.19
CA ILE A 58 4.32 -11.64 8.19
C ILE A 58 5.30 -12.45 7.35
N HIS A 59 6.02 -13.40 7.96
CA HIS A 59 6.97 -14.26 7.25
C HIS A 59 6.28 -15.25 6.29
N ARG A 60 5.10 -15.77 6.67
CA ARG A 60 4.27 -16.59 5.77
C ARG A 60 3.75 -15.78 4.59
N VAL A 61 3.24 -14.57 4.86
CA VAL A 61 2.79 -13.64 3.80
C VAL A 61 3.95 -13.28 2.88
N ALA A 62 5.12 -12.98 3.43
CA ALA A 62 6.35 -12.69 2.70
C ALA A 62 6.71 -13.82 1.72
N PHE A 63 6.76 -15.06 2.22
CA PHE A 63 7.04 -16.23 1.39
C PHE A 63 6.00 -16.42 0.28
N TRP A 64 4.71 -16.44 0.63
CA TRP A 64 3.65 -16.71 -0.35
C TRP A 64 3.53 -15.60 -1.40
N THR A 65 3.67 -14.33 -1.00
CA THR A 65 3.60 -13.18 -1.93
C THR A 65 4.78 -13.20 -2.90
N GLY A 66 5.99 -13.46 -2.40
CA GLY A 66 7.19 -13.58 -3.23
C GLY A 66 7.15 -14.79 -4.17
N ALA A 67 6.67 -15.95 -3.72
CA ALA A 67 6.51 -17.12 -4.58
C ALA A 67 5.42 -16.92 -5.64
N ALA A 68 4.29 -16.32 -5.24
CA ALA A 68 3.19 -16.05 -6.16
C ALA A 68 3.58 -15.02 -7.22
N SER A 69 4.35 -13.97 -6.89
CA SER A 69 4.78 -12.97 -7.87
C SER A 69 5.56 -13.61 -9.03
N VAL A 70 6.44 -14.57 -8.72
CA VAL A 70 7.19 -15.35 -9.73
C VAL A 70 6.26 -16.27 -10.51
N LEU A 71 5.36 -16.99 -9.85
CA LEU A 71 4.40 -17.87 -10.51
C LEU A 71 3.55 -17.11 -11.53
N PHE A 72 2.92 -16.00 -11.12
CA PHE A 72 2.07 -15.19 -11.99
C PHE A 72 2.86 -14.52 -13.11
N SER A 73 4.11 -14.11 -12.85
CA SER A 73 5.02 -13.61 -13.89
C SER A 73 5.35 -14.69 -14.93
N ASN A 74 5.61 -15.92 -14.51
CA ASN A 74 5.85 -17.04 -15.43
C ASN A 74 4.60 -17.39 -16.23
N LEU A 75 3.43 -17.45 -15.58
CA LEU A 75 2.16 -17.72 -16.24
C LEU A 75 1.83 -16.64 -17.27
N CYS A 76 2.07 -15.37 -16.98
CA CYS A 76 1.76 -14.30 -17.92
C CYS A 76 2.59 -14.40 -19.21
N ILE A 77 3.87 -14.78 -19.11
CA ILE A 77 4.74 -15.02 -20.27
C ILE A 77 4.31 -16.30 -21.00
N PHE A 78 4.15 -17.40 -20.28
CA PHE A 78 3.84 -18.70 -20.87
C PHE A 78 2.47 -18.74 -21.56
N LEU A 79 1.47 -18.00 -21.08
CA LEU A 79 0.16 -17.96 -21.73
C LEU A 79 0.13 -16.99 -22.92
N SER A 80 0.87 -15.89 -22.84
CA SER A 80 0.92 -14.86 -23.89
C SER A 80 1.62 -15.36 -25.13
N GLY A 81 0.96 -15.30 -26.28
CA GLY A 81 1.54 -15.74 -27.54
C GLY A 81 1.54 -17.25 -27.73
N THR A 82 1.31 -18.05 -26.68
CA THR A 82 1.22 -19.52 -26.75
C THR A 82 -0.24 -19.95 -26.85
N PHE A 83 -1.05 -19.58 -25.85
CA PHE A 83 -2.48 -19.93 -25.79
C PHE A 83 -3.40 -18.75 -26.06
N VAL A 84 -2.99 -17.54 -25.64
CA VAL A 84 -3.76 -16.31 -25.85
C VAL A 84 -2.97 -15.39 -26.77
N LYS A 85 -3.53 -15.14 -27.96
CA LYS A 85 -2.92 -14.29 -28.98
C LYS A 85 -3.32 -12.82 -28.84
N ASP A 86 -4.51 -12.55 -28.30
CA ASP A 86 -5.01 -11.20 -28.07
C ASP A 86 -5.71 -11.11 -26.70
N TRP A 87 -5.06 -10.41 -25.77
CA TRP A 87 -5.60 -10.17 -24.43
C TRP A 87 -6.68 -9.10 -24.41
N ASN A 88 -6.80 -8.24 -25.42
CA ASN A 88 -7.94 -7.32 -25.54
C ASN A 88 -9.20 -8.12 -25.88
N ALA A 89 -9.12 -8.97 -26.90
CA ALA A 89 -10.22 -9.85 -27.27
C ALA A 89 -10.60 -10.85 -26.16
N PHE A 90 -9.65 -11.28 -25.34
CA PHE A 90 -9.92 -12.13 -24.17
C PHE A 90 -11.03 -11.55 -23.30
N TRP A 91 -11.04 -10.25 -23.05
CA TRP A 91 -12.06 -9.61 -22.21
C TRP A 91 -13.44 -9.52 -22.87
N GLY A 92 -13.58 -9.83 -24.15
CA GLY A 92 -14.86 -9.82 -24.85
C GLY A 92 -15.90 -10.80 -24.28
N PHE A 93 -15.51 -11.78 -23.45
CA PHE A 93 -16.48 -12.60 -22.71
C PHE A 93 -17.22 -11.78 -21.65
N TRP A 94 -16.53 -10.86 -20.97
CA TRP A 94 -17.09 -10.04 -19.90
C TRP A 94 -18.25 -9.21 -20.44
N ASP A 95 -18.03 -8.52 -21.56
CA ASP A 95 -19.04 -7.69 -22.23
C ASP A 95 -20.25 -8.50 -22.71
N LYS A 96 -20.05 -9.79 -23.00
CA LYS A 96 -21.07 -10.70 -23.53
C LYS A 96 -21.78 -11.52 -22.43
N MET A 97 -21.45 -11.33 -21.16
CA MET A 97 -22.07 -12.14 -20.11
C MET A 97 -23.59 -11.86 -20.03
N PRO A 98 -24.43 -12.91 -19.96
CA PRO A 98 -25.89 -12.76 -19.92
C PRO A 98 -26.41 -11.95 -18.72
N ILE A 99 -25.61 -11.84 -17.65
CA ILE A 99 -25.95 -11.04 -16.46
C ILE A 99 -26.22 -9.56 -16.78
N TRP A 100 -25.65 -9.03 -17.88
CA TRP A 100 -25.87 -7.65 -18.30
C TRP A 100 -27.24 -7.43 -18.96
N ASN A 101 -27.90 -8.49 -19.42
CA ASN A 101 -29.18 -8.42 -20.15
C ASN A 101 -30.40 -8.63 -19.25
N GLY A 102 -30.22 -8.88 -17.94
CA GLY A 102 -31.30 -9.34 -17.04
C GLY A 102 -31.45 -8.62 -15.71
N ILE A 103 -30.65 -7.60 -15.41
CA ILE A 103 -30.74 -6.88 -14.13
C ILE A 103 -31.67 -5.67 -14.31
N GLY A 104 -32.94 -5.84 -13.97
CA GLY A 104 -33.90 -4.74 -13.85
C GLY A 104 -33.42 -3.71 -12.81
N GLN A 105 -33.69 -2.43 -13.09
CA GLN A 105 -33.34 -1.32 -12.20
C GLN A 105 -34.11 -1.42 -10.88
N GLY A 106 -33.48 -1.97 -9.85
CA GLY A 106 -34.11 -2.08 -8.54
C GLY A 106 -33.19 -2.69 -7.50
N ALA A 107 -32.33 -1.85 -6.90
CA ALA A 107 -31.85 -1.89 -5.51
C ALA A 107 -30.42 -1.34 -5.42
N LEU A 108 -30.26 -0.10 -4.92
CA LEU A 108 -29.21 0.30 -3.96
C LEU A 108 -29.24 1.82 -3.73
N VAL A 109 -30.15 2.26 -2.86
CA VAL A 109 -30.02 3.53 -2.13
C VAL A 109 -30.30 3.23 -0.66
N ALA A 110 -29.26 2.80 0.06
CA ALA A 110 -29.28 2.71 1.51
C ALA A 110 -27.84 2.71 2.04
N GLY A 111 -27.32 3.89 2.37
CA GLY A 111 -25.99 4.03 2.95
C GLY A 111 -25.51 5.47 3.02
N LEU A 112 -26.37 6.43 3.37
CA LEU A 112 -26.00 7.83 3.49
C LEU A 112 -26.72 8.47 4.69
N SER A 113 -26.09 8.40 5.87
CA SER A 113 -26.25 9.40 6.93
C SER A 113 -25.36 9.06 8.14
N LEU A 114 -24.90 10.12 8.82
CA LEU A 114 -24.11 10.22 10.07
C LEU A 114 -22.60 10.44 9.82
N LEU A 115 -21.92 11.48 10.30
CA LEU A 115 -22.17 12.47 11.36
C LEU A 115 -21.30 13.71 11.13
N GLY A 116 -21.82 14.88 11.51
CA GLY A 116 -21.00 16.05 11.81
C GLY A 116 -20.60 16.03 13.29
N VAL A 117 -19.33 16.33 13.58
CA VAL A 117 -18.87 16.72 14.93
C VAL A 117 -17.84 17.83 14.76
N GLY A 118 -18.07 18.95 15.44
CA GLY A 118 -17.22 20.13 15.44
C GLY A 118 -15.87 19.90 16.15
N LEU A 119 -14.84 20.55 15.63
CA LEU A 119 -13.49 20.58 16.18
C LEU A 119 -13.41 21.57 17.35
N VAL A 120 -13.01 21.11 18.54
CA VAL A 120 -12.46 21.96 19.59
C VAL A 120 -11.02 21.51 19.86
N LEU A 121 -10.07 22.41 19.61
CA LEU A 121 -8.64 22.19 19.81
C LEU A 121 -8.28 22.43 21.29
N GLY A 122 -8.06 21.36 22.04
CA GLY A 122 -7.45 21.40 23.36
C GLY A 122 -6.10 20.69 23.36
N ARG A 123 -5.00 21.44 23.34
CA ARG A 123 -3.64 20.92 23.55
C ARG A 123 -3.32 20.89 25.05
N GLY A 124 -3.38 19.71 25.66
CA GLY A 124 -2.71 19.41 26.92
C GLY A 124 -1.40 18.68 26.62
N ARG A 125 -0.27 19.35 26.86
CA ARG A 125 1.07 18.77 26.69
C ARG A 125 1.43 18.10 28.01
N GLU A 126 1.15 16.81 28.15
CA GLU A 126 1.58 16.05 29.33
C GLU A 126 2.97 15.46 29.09
N THR A 127 3.81 15.63 30.11
CA THR A 127 5.17 15.12 30.21
C THR A 127 5.19 13.59 30.28
N PRO A 128 6.22 12.92 29.72
CA PRO A 128 6.18 11.48 29.54
C PRO A 128 6.37 10.73 30.86
N GLY A 129 5.29 10.11 31.36
CA GLY A 129 5.37 8.94 32.22
C GLY A 129 5.75 7.68 31.42
N PRO A 130 5.87 6.51 32.07
CA PRO A 130 6.00 5.23 31.37
C PRO A 130 4.79 5.04 30.43
N ILE A 131 5.03 4.55 29.20
CA ILE A 131 4.00 4.37 28.17
C ILE A 131 3.02 3.28 28.63
N ASP A 132 1.76 3.65 28.82
CA ASP A 132 0.69 2.72 29.15
C ASP A 132 0.09 2.15 27.85
N LEU A 133 0.52 0.93 27.48
CA LEU A 133 0.00 0.24 26.30
C LEU A 133 -1.48 -0.10 26.40
N HIS A 134 -2.02 -0.28 27.62
CA HIS A 134 -3.43 -0.53 27.79
C HIS A 134 -4.25 0.72 27.47
N ASP A 135 -3.79 1.89 27.94
CA ASP A 135 -4.41 3.16 27.54
C ASP A 135 -4.32 3.36 26.03
N GLU A 136 -3.18 3.08 25.40
CA GLU A 136 -3.05 3.21 23.93
C GLU A 136 -3.96 2.26 23.12
N GLU A 137 -4.43 1.15 23.71
CA GLU A 137 -5.42 0.26 23.10
C GLU A 137 -6.86 0.60 23.45
N TYR A 138 -7.10 1.07 24.68
CA TYR A 138 -8.44 1.24 25.24
C TYR A 138 -8.76 2.68 25.61
N ARG A 139 -8.05 3.65 25.03
CA ARG A 139 -8.31 5.09 25.20
C ARG A 139 -9.75 5.43 24.83
N ASP A 140 -10.38 6.25 25.68
CA ASP A 140 -11.70 6.82 25.44
C ASP A 140 -11.59 8.31 25.05
N GLY A 141 -12.62 8.83 24.37
CA GLY A 141 -12.68 10.22 23.91
C GLY A 141 -12.41 10.40 22.42
N LEU A 142 -12.16 11.64 22.00
CA LEU A 142 -11.98 12.03 20.59
C LEU A 142 -10.71 11.45 19.95
N GLU A 143 -9.68 11.20 20.77
CA GLU A 143 -8.50 10.43 20.42
C GLU A 143 -8.57 8.99 20.94
N GLY A 144 -9.78 8.44 20.99
CA GLY A 144 -10.05 7.09 21.44
C GLY A 144 -9.87 6.02 20.37
N THR A 145 -10.00 4.78 20.81
CA THR A 145 -10.08 3.60 19.95
C THR A 145 -11.51 3.09 19.82
N ILE A 146 -11.83 2.49 18.68
CA ILE A 146 -13.13 1.87 18.37
C ILE A 146 -13.00 0.35 18.25
N ALA A 147 -14.14 -0.35 18.13
CA ALA A 147 -14.22 -1.81 18.04
C ALA A 147 -13.71 -2.52 19.31
N LYS A 148 -14.30 -2.15 20.46
CA LYS A 148 -14.13 -2.80 21.77
C LYS A 148 -15.41 -3.60 22.09
N PRO A 149 -15.35 -4.90 22.45
CA PRO A 149 -14.17 -5.76 22.52
C PRO A 149 -13.63 -6.15 21.12
N PRO A 150 -12.36 -6.59 21.03
CA PRO A 150 -11.78 -7.07 19.78
C PRO A 150 -12.58 -8.23 19.17
N GLY A 151 -12.74 -8.20 17.85
CA GLY A 151 -13.24 -9.33 17.08
C GLY A 151 -12.18 -10.39 16.89
N HIS A 152 -12.61 -11.62 16.56
CA HIS A 152 -11.71 -12.71 16.22
C HIS A 152 -12.07 -13.34 14.88
N VAL A 153 -11.08 -13.49 14.01
CA VAL A 153 -11.22 -14.04 12.66
C VAL A 153 -10.49 -15.37 12.57
N GLY A 154 -11.24 -16.47 12.60
CA GLY A 154 -10.68 -17.82 12.71
C GLY A 154 -9.80 -18.25 11.53
N TRP A 155 -10.04 -17.75 10.31
CA TRP A 155 -9.18 -18.07 9.18
C TRP A 155 -7.84 -17.34 9.23
N MET A 156 -7.81 -16.09 9.74
CA MET A 156 -6.56 -15.35 9.97
C MET A 156 -5.73 -16.06 11.04
N GLN A 157 -6.36 -16.50 12.14
CA GLN A 157 -5.70 -17.27 13.19
C GLN A 157 -5.03 -18.54 12.64
N ARG A 158 -5.71 -19.28 11.74
CA ARG A 158 -5.18 -20.52 11.16
C ARG A 158 -4.04 -20.27 10.16
N LEU A 159 -4.19 -19.27 9.29
CA LEU A 159 -3.23 -19.00 8.23
C LEU A 159 -2.01 -18.20 8.70
N LEU A 160 -2.23 -17.20 9.55
CA LEU A 160 -1.26 -16.17 9.92
C LEU A 160 -0.75 -16.31 11.36
N GLY A 161 -1.49 -16.99 12.24
CA GLY A 161 -1.12 -17.17 13.65
C GLY A 161 -1.75 -16.16 14.60
N GLU A 162 -2.26 -15.04 14.11
CA GLU A 162 -3.09 -14.08 14.84
C GLU A 162 -4.44 -13.86 14.13
N GLY A 163 -5.53 -13.85 14.90
CA GLY A 163 -6.88 -13.59 14.41
C GLY A 163 -7.55 -12.38 15.04
N GLN A 164 -6.86 -11.62 15.89
CA GLN A 164 -7.45 -10.47 16.57
C GLN A 164 -7.65 -9.30 15.60
N VAL A 165 -8.86 -8.74 15.59
CA VAL A 165 -9.22 -7.52 14.87
C VAL A 165 -9.76 -6.50 15.86
N GLY A 166 -9.23 -5.29 15.82
CA GLY A 166 -9.49 -4.24 16.80
C GLY A 166 -8.67 -4.41 18.09
N PRO A 167 -8.64 -3.37 18.93
CA PRO A 167 -9.27 -2.07 18.74
C PRO A 167 -8.49 -1.19 17.72
N ILE A 168 -9.18 -0.27 17.04
CA ILE A 168 -8.60 0.63 16.03
C ILE A 168 -8.53 2.05 16.56
N TYR A 169 -7.37 2.69 16.49
CA TYR A 169 -7.24 4.09 16.85
C TYR A 169 -7.76 5.00 15.75
N VAL A 170 -8.66 5.92 16.11
CA VAL A 170 -9.25 6.86 15.15
C VAL A 170 -8.42 8.14 15.14
N GLY A 171 -8.46 8.90 16.23
CA GLY A 171 -7.70 10.14 16.43
C GLY A 171 -7.86 11.21 15.35
N LEU A 172 -7.35 12.42 15.62
CA LEU A 172 -7.51 13.56 14.72
C LEU A 172 -6.99 13.28 13.30
N TRP A 173 -5.75 12.79 13.19
CA TRP A 173 -5.12 12.52 11.89
C TRP A 173 -5.83 11.41 11.10
N GLY A 174 -6.37 10.39 11.79
CA GLY A 174 -7.11 9.31 11.13
C GLY A 174 -8.48 9.78 10.63
N VAL A 175 -9.19 10.62 11.40
CA VAL A 175 -10.47 11.21 10.97
C VAL A 175 -10.27 12.09 9.74
N ILE A 176 -9.29 12.99 9.75
CA ILE A 176 -9.03 13.87 8.60
C ILE A 176 -8.67 13.02 7.38
N SER A 177 -7.78 12.03 7.55
CA SER A 177 -7.38 11.14 6.46
C SER A 177 -8.58 10.39 5.87
N PHE A 178 -9.45 9.82 6.72
CA PHE A 178 -10.62 9.08 6.30
C PHE A 178 -11.64 9.97 5.56
N ILE A 179 -11.99 11.13 6.13
CA ILE A 179 -12.97 12.04 5.54
C ILE A 179 -12.48 12.58 4.18
N THR A 180 -11.20 12.96 4.09
CA THR A 180 -10.64 13.49 2.84
C THR A 180 -10.47 12.41 1.78
N PHE A 181 -10.06 11.20 2.17
CA PHE A 181 -10.05 10.05 1.26
C PHE A 181 -11.45 9.71 0.76
N PHE A 182 -12.44 9.68 1.67
CA PHE A 182 -13.84 9.44 1.31
C PHE A 182 -14.36 10.51 0.34
N ALA A 183 -14.07 11.79 0.60
CA ALA A 183 -14.45 12.88 -0.30
C ALA A 183 -13.82 12.72 -1.70
N SER A 184 -12.52 12.39 -1.75
CA SER A 184 -11.81 12.11 -3.01
C SER A 184 -12.46 10.96 -3.79
N ALA A 185 -12.66 9.82 -3.15
CA ALA A 185 -13.30 8.65 -3.74
C ALA A 185 -14.75 8.94 -4.17
N PHE A 186 -15.50 9.66 -3.36
CA PHE A 186 -16.88 10.05 -3.66
C PHE A 186 -16.97 10.92 -4.90
N ILE A 187 -16.09 11.92 -5.05
CA ILE A 187 -16.02 12.78 -6.25
C ILE A 187 -15.76 11.93 -7.50
N ILE A 188 -14.79 11.02 -7.43
CA ILE A 188 -14.43 10.13 -8.55
C ILE A 188 -15.63 9.25 -8.93
N LEU A 189 -16.23 8.54 -7.97
CA LEU A 189 -17.33 7.60 -8.21
C LEU A 189 -18.62 8.28 -8.70
N VAL A 190 -18.89 9.49 -8.21
CA VAL A 190 -20.04 10.29 -8.68
C VAL A 190 -19.83 10.74 -10.13
N ASP A 191 -18.64 11.20 -10.50
CA ASP A 191 -18.38 11.59 -11.89
C ASP A 191 -18.37 10.39 -12.84
N TYR A 192 -17.91 9.22 -12.38
CA TYR A 192 -18.08 7.96 -13.13
C TYR A 192 -19.56 7.67 -13.42
N GLY A 193 -20.43 7.88 -12.42
CA GLY A 193 -21.88 7.73 -12.56
C GLY A 193 -22.47 8.67 -13.62
N ARG A 194 -21.98 9.91 -13.65
CA ARG A 194 -22.37 10.91 -14.65
C ARG A 194 -21.98 10.49 -16.07
N GLN A 195 -20.79 9.94 -16.28
CA GLN A 195 -20.28 9.53 -17.60
C GLN A 195 -21.14 8.43 -18.26
N VAL A 196 -21.80 7.60 -17.45
CA VAL A 196 -22.70 6.53 -17.92
C VAL A 196 -24.18 6.90 -17.83
N GLY A 197 -24.50 8.18 -17.65
CA GLY A 197 -25.88 8.68 -17.55
C GLY A 197 -26.66 8.10 -16.38
N TRP A 198 -25.98 7.78 -15.27
CA TRP A 198 -26.55 7.17 -14.06
C TRP A 198 -27.23 5.81 -14.30
N ASN A 199 -26.85 5.08 -15.36
CA ASN A 199 -27.32 3.72 -15.60
C ASN A 199 -26.45 2.71 -14.81
N PRO A 200 -26.98 2.03 -13.77
CA PRO A 200 -26.19 1.14 -12.93
C PRO A 200 -25.62 -0.08 -13.68
N ILE A 201 -26.29 -0.55 -14.72
CA ILE A 201 -25.85 -1.72 -15.50
C ILE A 201 -24.60 -1.34 -16.30
N ILE A 202 -24.65 -0.20 -17.00
CA ILE A 202 -23.50 0.32 -17.76
C ILE A 202 -22.38 0.70 -16.80
N TYR A 203 -22.70 1.29 -15.64
CA TYR A 203 -21.71 1.61 -14.60
C TYR A 203 -20.90 0.39 -14.20
N LEU A 204 -21.55 -0.74 -13.89
CA LEU A 204 -20.86 -1.98 -13.51
C LEU A 204 -20.09 -2.61 -14.67
N ARG A 205 -20.65 -2.55 -15.90
CA ARG A 205 -19.99 -3.09 -17.09
C ARG A 205 -18.70 -2.34 -17.41
N GLU A 206 -18.76 -1.02 -17.39
CA GLU A 206 -17.66 -0.11 -17.78
C GLU A 206 -16.79 0.33 -16.59
N PHE A 207 -17.05 -0.13 -15.36
CA PHE A 207 -16.39 0.35 -14.14
C PHE A 207 -14.85 0.45 -14.25
N TRP A 208 -14.22 -0.52 -14.89
CA TRP A 208 -12.77 -0.58 -15.08
C TRP A 208 -12.25 0.35 -16.20
N ASN A 209 -13.12 0.75 -17.12
CA ASN A 209 -12.84 1.67 -18.23
C ASN A 209 -13.12 3.13 -17.89
N LEU A 210 -13.99 3.40 -16.91
CA LEU A 210 -14.30 4.76 -16.47
C LEU A 210 -13.09 5.42 -15.81
N ALA A 211 -12.97 6.73 -16.02
CA ALA A 211 -11.88 7.54 -15.49
C ALA A 211 -12.28 9.02 -15.42
N ILE A 212 -11.68 9.77 -14.50
CA ILE A 212 -11.66 11.24 -14.55
C ILE A 212 -10.27 11.71 -14.98
N TYR A 213 -10.22 12.65 -15.93
CA TYR A 213 -8.97 13.15 -16.50
C TYR A 213 -8.61 14.53 -15.93
N PRO A 214 -7.30 14.85 -15.83
CA PRO A 214 -6.87 16.20 -15.50
C PRO A 214 -7.34 17.22 -16.55
N PRO A 215 -7.32 18.52 -16.21
CA PRO A 215 -7.61 19.59 -17.16
C PRO A 215 -6.79 19.48 -18.46
N PRO A 216 -7.40 19.71 -19.64
CA PRO A 216 -6.67 19.82 -20.91
C PRO A 216 -5.57 20.89 -20.86
N THR A 217 -4.56 20.76 -21.73
CA THR A 217 -3.39 21.64 -21.75
C THR A 217 -3.72 23.13 -21.91
N GLU A 218 -4.85 23.47 -22.54
CA GLU A 218 -5.33 24.86 -22.67
C GLU A 218 -5.54 25.58 -21.33
N TYR A 219 -5.81 24.83 -20.26
CA TYR A 219 -5.98 25.38 -18.91
C TYR A 219 -4.66 25.51 -18.14
N GLY A 220 -3.55 24.93 -18.63
CA GLY A 220 -2.25 24.97 -17.96
C GLY A 220 -2.33 24.49 -16.50
N LEU A 221 -1.94 25.35 -15.56
CA LEU A 221 -2.04 25.11 -14.11
C LEU A 221 -3.25 25.78 -13.43
N ARG A 222 -4.19 26.33 -14.20
CA ARG A 222 -5.34 27.05 -13.65
C ARG A 222 -6.27 26.12 -12.87
N TRP A 223 -6.90 26.69 -11.85
CA TRP A 223 -7.92 26.00 -11.03
C TRP A 223 -9.34 26.36 -11.48
N ASP A 224 -9.49 27.45 -12.22
CA ASP A 224 -10.73 27.85 -12.88
C ASP A 224 -10.92 27.02 -14.17
N VAL A 225 -11.36 25.78 -13.97
CA VAL A 225 -11.65 24.80 -15.03
C VAL A 225 -13.08 24.29 -14.82
N PRO A 226 -13.89 24.15 -15.88
CA PRO A 226 -15.20 23.53 -15.76
C PRO A 226 -15.13 22.17 -15.07
N TRP A 227 -16.11 21.88 -14.23
CA TRP A 227 -16.13 20.68 -13.38
C TRP A 227 -15.93 19.39 -14.19
N ASP A 228 -16.61 19.29 -15.34
CA ASP A 228 -16.58 18.16 -16.27
C ASP A 228 -15.32 18.07 -17.12
N LYS A 229 -14.57 19.16 -17.26
CA LYS A 229 -13.33 19.25 -18.04
C LYS A 229 -12.06 19.13 -17.20
N GLY A 230 -12.16 18.74 -15.93
CA GLY A 230 -10.99 18.52 -15.06
C GLY A 230 -11.10 19.18 -13.68
N GLY A 231 -12.12 20.01 -13.43
CA GLY A 231 -12.38 20.54 -12.08
C GLY A 231 -12.63 19.43 -11.04
N ALA A 232 -13.36 18.38 -11.41
CA ALA A 232 -13.56 17.19 -10.57
C ALA A 232 -12.24 16.49 -10.21
N TRP A 233 -11.31 16.40 -11.17
CA TRP A 233 -9.99 15.82 -10.95
C TRP A 233 -9.16 16.65 -9.98
N LEU A 234 -9.15 17.99 -10.13
CA LEU A 234 -8.44 18.89 -9.21
C LEU A 234 -8.93 18.73 -7.76
N ALA A 235 -10.25 18.71 -7.57
CA ALA A 235 -10.85 18.52 -6.24
C ALA A 235 -10.51 17.14 -5.65
N ALA A 236 -10.66 16.07 -6.43
CA ALA A 236 -10.33 14.71 -5.99
C ALA A 236 -8.85 14.56 -5.62
N THR A 237 -7.94 15.08 -6.46
CA THR A 237 -6.49 15.07 -6.23
C THR A 237 -6.10 15.89 -5.00
N PHE A 238 -6.69 17.05 -4.80
CA PHE A 238 -6.45 17.89 -3.62
C PHE A 238 -6.81 17.17 -2.31
N PHE A 239 -8.00 16.57 -2.24
CA PHE A 239 -8.38 15.78 -1.07
C PHE A 239 -7.51 14.55 -0.87
N LEU A 240 -7.07 13.91 -1.95
CA LEU A 240 -6.13 12.78 -1.89
C LEU A 240 -4.76 13.21 -1.33
N HIS A 241 -4.25 14.38 -1.69
CA HIS A 241 -3.02 14.92 -1.11
C HIS A 241 -3.14 15.10 0.41
N ILE A 242 -4.25 15.65 0.89
CA ILE A 242 -4.49 15.81 2.33
C ILE A 242 -4.59 14.43 3.00
N SER A 243 -5.28 13.47 2.38
CA SER A 243 -5.50 12.16 2.99
C SER A 243 -4.19 11.40 3.20
N VAL A 244 -3.27 11.44 2.23
CA VAL A 244 -1.98 10.75 2.33
C VAL A 244 -1.00 11.45 3.29
N LEU A 245 -0.99 12.78 3.33
CA LEU A 245 -0.15 13.55 4.28
C LEU A 245 -0.60 13.36 5.72
N THR A 246 -1.92 13.36 5.96
CA THR A 246 -2.47 13.11 7.29
C THR A 246 -2.29 11.65 7.72
N TRP A 247 -2.32 10.70 6.78
CA TRP A 247 -1.94 9.31 7.07
C TRP A 247 -0.47 9.19 7.50
N TRP A 248 0.45 9.88 6.83
CA TRP A 248 1.85 9.94 7.25
C TRP A 248 2.01 10.53 8.66
N ALA A 249 1.30 11.62 8.96
CA ALA A 249 1.31 12.21 10.30
C ALA A 249 0.75 11.24 11.36
N ARG A 250 -0.29 10.46 11.02
CA ARG A 250 -0.82 9.39 11.88
C ARG A 250 0.25 8.32 12.17
N LEU A 251 0.95 7.82 11.15
CA LEU A 251 2.02 6.83 11.33
C LEU A 251 3.11 7.35 12.29
N TYR A 252 3.57 8.60 12.07
CA TYR A 252 4.62 9.20 12.91
C TYR A 252 4.18 9.38 14.35
N THR A 253 2.99 9.96 14.58
CA THR A 253 2.49 10.25 15.93
C THR A 253 2.16 8.99 16.71
N ARG A 254 1.59 7.96 16.07
CA ARG A 254 1.32 6.67 16.72
C ARG A 254 2.58 5.89 17.06
N ALA A 255 3.60 5.97 16.21
CA ALA A 255 4.90 5.38 16.53
C ALA A 255 5.50 6.00 17.81
N LYS A 256 5.40 7.32 17.94
CA LYS A 256 5.85 8.04 19.15
C LYS A 256 5.01 7.70 20.38
N ALA A 257 3.70 7.58 20.25
CA ALA A 257 2.78 7.25 21.35
C ALA A 257 3.02 5.84 21.92
N THR A 258 3.23 4.86 21.03
CA THR A 258 3.49 3.46 21.42
C THR A 258 4.96 3.18 21.79
N GLY A 259 5.85 4.16 21.68
CA GLY A 259 7.26 4.03 22.06
C GLY A 259 8.13 3.32 21.04
N VAL A 260 7.59 2.93 19.88
CA VAL A 260 8.36 2.34 18.77
C VAL A 260 9.12 3.40 17.98
N GLY A 261 10.11 2.98 17.20
CA GLY A 261 10.82 3.81 16.24
C GLY A 261 9.93 4.34 15.11
N THR A 262 10.38 5.41 14.46
CA THR A 262 9.60 6.07 13.39
C THR A 262 10.04 5.62 12.00
N GLN A 263 10.72 4.48 11.87
CA GLN A 263 11.25 3.98 10.58
C GLN A 263 10.14 3.79 9.55
N LEU A 264 8.95 3.35 9.97
CA LEU A 264 7.83 3.14 9.05
C LEU A 264 7.34 4.46 8.44
N ALA A 265 7.30 5.55 9.20
CA ALA A 265 6.89 6.86 8.70
C ALA A 265 7.89 7.40 7.65
N TRP A 266 9.20 7.23 7.88
CA TRP A 266 10.23 7.60 6.91
C TRP A 266 10.22 6.72 5.67
N GLY A 267 9.93 5.44 5.87
CA GLY A 267 9.68 4.50 4.81
C GLY A 267 8.54 4.88 3.89
N PHE A 268 7.38 5.14 4.49
CA PHE A 268 6.21 5.60 3.77
C PHE A 268 6.46 6.93 3.06
N ALA A 269 7.25 7.84 3.65
CA ALA A 269 7.65 9.09 2.99
C ALA A 269 8.45 8.85 1.70
N SER A 270 9.26 7.78 1.62
CA SER A 270 9.94 7.41 0.37
C SER A 270 8.98 7.03 -0.76
N ALA A 271 7.85 6.37 -0.44
CA ALA A 271 6.80 6.08 -1.42
C ALA A 271 5.99 7.34 -1.77
N LEU A 272 5.75 8.22 -0.80
CA LEU A 272 5.07 9.50 -1.03
C LEU A 272 5.86 10.43 -1.96
N SER A 273 7.20 10.36 -1.96
CA SER A 273 7.99 11.20 -2.87
C SER A 273 7.65 10.90 -4.34
N LEU A 274 7.61 9.63 -4.73
CA LEU A 274 7.20 9.22 -6.08
C LEU A 274 5.77 9.69 -6.41
N TYR A 275 4.83 9.54 -5.47
CA TYR A 275 3.47 10.03 -5.63
C TYR A 275 3.41 11.54 -5.91
N PHE A 276 4.13 12.35 -5.13
CA PHE A 276 4.13 13.81 -5.34
C PHE A 276 4.89 14.22 -6.59
N VAL A 277 5.93 13.47 -7.02
CA VAL A 277 6.57 13.73 -8.31
C VAL A 277 5.55 13.55 -9.44
N ILE A 278 4.80 12.45 -9.45
CA ILE A 278 3.80 12.15 -10.49
C ILE A 278 2.68 13.19 -10.55
N TYR A 279 2.06 13.50 -9.41
CA TYR A 279 0.82 14.28 -9.37
C TYR A 279 1.01 15.77 -9.16
N LEU A 280 2.18 16.21 -8.67
CA LEU A 280 2.39 17.60 -8.28
C LEU A 280 3.65 18.19 -8.92
N PHE A 281 4.84 17.69 -8.61
CA PHE A 281 6.08 18.36 -9.00
C PHE A 281 6.36 18.31 -10.51
N HIS A 282 6.22 17.15 -11.15
CA HIS A 282 6.42 17.02 -12.59
C HIS A 282 5.39 17.84 -13.40
N PRO A 283 4.07 17.77 -13.12
CA PRO A 283 3.08 18.66 -13.74
C PRO A 283 3.36 20.16 -13.55
N LEU A 284 3.77 20.57 -12.34
CA LEU A 284 4.14 21.96 -12.07
C LEU A 284 5.35 22.41 -12.89
N ALA A 285 6.38 21.56 -13.01
CA ALA A 285 7.59 21.86 -13.79
C ALA A 285 7.29 21.98 -15.30
N LEU A 286 6.35 21.19 -15.81
CA LEU A 286 5.86 21.27 -17.20
C LEU A 286 4.82 22.37 -17.43
N GLY A 287 4.36 23.06 -16.38
CA GLY A 287 3.39 24.13 -16.47
C GLY A 287 1.97 23.67 -16.87
N ASN A 288 1.64 22.38 -16.73
CA ASN A 288 0.31 21.86 -17.06
C ASN A 288 -0.12 20.67 -16.20
N TRP A 289 -1.39 20.66 -15.77
CA TRP A 289 -1.97 19.52 -15.06
C TRP A 289 -2.20 18.31 -15.97
N SER A 290 -2.31 18.51 -17.29
CA SER A 290 -2.56 17.45 -18.28
C SER A 290 -1.48 16.35 -18.32
N ALA A 291 -0.28 16.63 -17.82
CA ALA A 291 0.80 15.66 -17.73
C ALA A 291 0.60 14.62 -16.61
N ALA A 292 -0.28 14.88 -15.63
CA ALA A 292 -0.59 13.93 -14.57
C ALA A 292 -1.51 12.79 -15.08
N PRO A 293 -1.51 11.61 -14.44
CA PRO A 293 -2.45 10.55 -14.80
C PRO A 293 -3.89 10.92 -14.42
N GLY A 294 -4.84 10.38 -15.19
CA GLY A 294 -6.26 10.37 -14.81
C GLY A 294 -6.51 9.42 -13.64
N HIS A 295 -7.54 9.71 -12.83
CA HIS A 295 -7.99 8.77 -11.80
C HIS A 295 -8.93 7.76 -12.45
N GLY A 296 -8.38 6.57 -12.71
CA GLY A 296 -9.11 5.38 -13.12
C GLY A 296 -8.17 4.22 -13.41
N PHE A 297 -8.61 3.00 -13.13
CA PHE A 297 -7.76 1.81 -13.16
C PHE A 297 -7.05 1.66 -14.51
N ARG A 298 -7.81 1.71 -15.61
CA ARG A 298 -7.25 1.64 -16.97
C ARG A 298 -6.51 2.92 -17.37
N ALA A 299 -7.00 4.09 -16.98
CA ALA A 299 -6.38 5.37 -17.34
C ALA A 299 -4.94 5.50 -16.81
N ILE A 300 -4.67 5.01 -15.59
CA ILE A 300 -3.31 5.00 -15.02
C ILE A 300 -2.39 4.08 -15.85
N LEU A 301 -2.89 2.90 -16.26
CA LEU A 301 -2.13 1.97 -17.09
C LEU A 301 -1.79 2.59 -18.46
N ASP A 302 -2.77 3.20 -19.11
CA ASP A 302 -2.55 3.86 -20.41
C ASP A 302 -1.58 5.05 -20.27
N TRP A 303 -1.67 5.84 -19.18
CA TRP A 303 -0.75 6.94 -18.90
C TRP A 303 0.71 6.48 -18.82
N THR A 304 0.99 5.38 -18.11
CA THR A 304 2.38 4.87 -18.00
C THR A 304 2.98 4.54 -19.37
N ASN A 305 2.18 4.00 -20.29
CA ASN A 305 2.61 3.75 -21.66
C ASN A 305 2.79 5.06 -22.45
N TYR A 306 1.85 6.00 -22.35
CA TYR A 306 1.92 7.29 -23.06
C TYR A 306 3.14 8.12 -22.66
N VAL A 307 3.44 8.19 -21.36
CA VAL A 307 4.66 8.86 -20.86
C VAL A 307 5.91 8.22 -21.48
N SER A 308 5.96 6.89 -21.56
CA SER A 308 7.10 6.20 -22.14
C SER A 308 7.28 6.45 -23.64
N ILE A 309 6.17 6.49 -24.38
CA ILE A 309 6.20 6.82 -25.82
C ILE A 309 6.61 8.28 -26.02
N HIS A 310 6.07 9.20 -25.21
CA HIS A 310 6.32 10.63 -25.35
C HIS A 310 7.79 11.01 -25.11
N TRP A 311 8.42 10.43 -24.10
CA TRP A 311 9.81 10.73 -23.71
C TRP A 311 10.85 9.76 -24.28
N GLY A 312 10.47 8.86 -25.18
CA GLY A 312 11.41 8.04 -25.94
C GLY A 312 11.97 6.83 -25.17
N ASN A 313 11.07 5.94 -24.75
CA ASN A 313 11.35 4.62 -24.18
C ASN A 313 12.16 4.60 -22.86
N PHE A 314 11.43 4.43 -21.75
CA PHE A 314 11.99 4.39 -20.40
C PHE A 314 12.95 3.23 -20.12
N TYR A 315 13.09 2.24 -21.01
CA TYR A 315 14.14 1.23 -20.85
C TYR A 315 15.54 1.85 -20.85
N TYR A 316 15.74 3.03 -21.44
CA TYR A 316 17.03 3.72 -21.44
C TYR A 316 17.21 4.74 -20.31
N ASN A 317 16.19 4.97 -19.48
CA ASN A 317 16.35 5.78 -18.29
C ASN A 317 17.10 4.97 -17.20
N PRO A 318 18.32 5.37 -16.80
CA PRO A 318 19.13 4.58 -15.87
C PRO A 318 18.48 4.45 -14.49
N PHE A 319 17.73 5.47 -14.04
CA PHE A 319 17.01 5.41 -12.77
C PHE A 319 15.81 4.46 -12.82
N HIS A 320 15.17 4.32 -14.00
CA HIS A 320 14.14 3.31 -14.20
C HIS A 320 14.72 1.89 -14.12
N MET A 321 15.91 1.64 -14.71
CA MET A 321 16.62 0.36 -14.56
C MET A 321 16.95 0.06 -13.09
N LEU A 322 17.45 1.06 -12.34
CA LEU A 322 17.73 0.93 -10.92
C LEU A 322 16.46 0.66 -10.10
N SER A 323 15.36 1.34 -10.40
CA SER A 323 14.07 1.11 -9.75
C SER A 323 13.58 -0.32 -9.96
N ILE A 324 13.73 -0.85 -11.17
CA ILE A 324 13.41 -2.26 -11.47
C ILE A 324 14.33 -3.20 -10.68
N PHE A 325 15.63 -2.93 -10.65
CA PHE A 325 16.59 -3.73 -9.88
C PHE A 325 16.19 -3.82 -8.40
N PHE A 326 15.84 -2.69 -7.77
CA PHE A 326 15.40 -2.67 -6.38
C PHE A 326 14.03 -3.31 -6.17
N LEU A 327 13.09 -3.19 -7.11
CA LEU A 327 11.78 -3.83 -7.05
C LEU A 327 11.90 -5.37 -7.06
N LEU A 328 12.65 -5.89 -8.03
CA LEU A 328 12.92 -7.32 -8.16
C LEU A 328 13.78 -7.83 -6.99
N GLY A 329 14.80 -7.05 -6.60
CA GLY A 329 15.64 -7.34 -5.44
C GLY A 329 14.86 -7.38 -4.13
N SER A 330 13.88 -6.50 -3.94
CA SER A 330 12.98 -6.50 -2.78
C SER A 330 12.11 -7.75 -2.75
N THR A 331 11.56 -8.15 -3.90
CA THR A 331 10.78 -9.38 -4.02
C THR A 331 11.63 -10.61 -3.68
N LEU A 332 12.85 -10.67 -4.21
CA LEU A 332 13.80 -11.74 -3.92
C LEU A 332 14.13 -11.79 -2.43
N LEU A 333 14.50 -10.66 -1.83
CA LEU A 333 14.89 -10.58 -0.42
C LEU A 333 13.72 -10.94 0.50
N LEU A 334 12.50 -10.49 0.19
CA LEU A 334 11.28 -10.87 0.92
C LEU A 334 11.06 -12.38 0.90
N ALA A 335 11.16 -13.01 -0.28
CA ALA A 335 10.96 -14.44 -0.43
C ALA A 335 12.03 -15.24 0.31
N MET A 336 13.31 -14.83 0.20
CA MET A 336 14.43 -15.45 0.92
C MET A 336 14.24 -15.35 2.43
N HIS A 337 13.91 -14.16 2.93
CA HIS A 337 13.71 -13.90 4.35
C HIS A 337 12.52 -14.69 4.90
N GLY A 338 11.35 -14.54 4.28
CA GLY A 338 10.13 -15.25 4.66
C GLY A 338 10.31 -16.78 4.65
N ALA A 339 10.92 -17.34 3.60
CA ALA A 339 11.19 -18.77 3.52
C ALA A 339 12.15 -19.25 4.62
N THR A 340 13.21 -18.47 4.90
CA THR A 340 14.21 -18.81 5.90
C THR A 340 13.58 -18.89 7.29
N ILE A 341 12.83 -17.84 7.69
CA ILE A 341 12.18 -17.79 9.00
C ILE A 341 11.09 -18.85 9.14
N VAL A 342 10.29 -19.09 8.09
CA VAL A 342 9.30 -20.18 8.11
C VAL A 342 10.00 -21.54 8.28
N ALA A 343 11.12 -21.78 7.61
CA ALA A 343 11.88 -23.03 7.73
C ALA A 343 12.51 -23.22 9.12
N THR A 344 12.91 -22.12 9.77
CA THR A 344 13.50 -22.15 11.12
C THR A 344 12.50 -21.96 12.25
N SER A 345 11.22 -21.75 11.95
CA SER A 345 10.16 -21.52 12.96
C SER A 345 9.99 -22.64 13.99
N LYS A 346 10.37 -23.88 13.66
CA LYS A 346 10.41 -24.99 14.64
C LYS A 346 11.40 -24.77 15.80
N TRP A 347 12.32 -23.81 15.67
CA TRP A 347 13.24 -23.37 16.72
C TRP A 347 12.85 -22.01 17.30
N LYS A 348 11.64 -21.52 17.01
CA LYS A 348 11.11 -20.24 17.48
C LYS A 348 11.87 -18.99 17.01
N SER A 349 12.57 -19.09 15.86
CA SER A 349 13.33 -17.96 15.31
C SER A 349 12.45 -16.86 14.71
N GLU A 350 11.13 -17.07 14.62
CA GLU A 350 10.18 -16.03 14.22
C GLU A 350 10.12 -14.87 15.21
N MET A 351 10.52 -15.09 16.47
CA MET A 351 10.66 -14.04 17.50
C MET A 351 11.91 -13.19 17.25
N GLU A 352 11.92 -12.49 16.11
CA GLU A 352 13.10 -11.77 15.60
C GLU A 352 13.62 -10.73 16.60
N PHE A 353 12.74 -10.11 17.39
CA PHE A 353 13.15 -9.19 18.45
C PHE A 353 14.04 -9.87 19.50
N THR A 354 13.66 -11.07 19.95
CA THR A 354 14.45 -11.83 20.94
C THR A 354 15.76 -12.35 20.34
N GLU A 355 15.73 -12.77 19.09
CA GLU A 355 16.90 -13.27 18.34
C GLU A 355 17.94 -12.16 18.09
N MET A 356 17.51 -10.91 17.98
CA MET A 356 18.42 -9.75 17.91
C MET A 356 19.19 -9.51 19.20
N MET A 357 18.62 -9.88 20.36
CA MET A 357 19.26 -9.74 21.66
C MET A 357 20.25 -10.87 21.92
N ALA A 358 19.88 -12.10 21.56
CA ALA A 358 20.75 -13.27 21.63
C ALA A 358 20.34 -14.30 20.57
N GLU A 359 21.23 -14.54 19.60
CA GLU A 359 20.95 -15.45 18.50
C GLU A 359 20.89 -16.91 18.96
N GLY A 360 19.71 -17.52 18.79
CA GLY A 360 19.42 -18.90 19.12
C GLY A 360 19.76 -19.89 18.00
N PRO A 361 19.47 -21.18 18.21
CA PRO A 361 19.78 -22.24 17.25
C PRO A 361 19.11 -22.06 15.89
N GLY A 362 17.94 -21.40 15.82
CA GLY A 362 17.25 -21.11 14.57
C GLY A 362 18.04 -20.13 13.71
N THR A 363 18.46 -19.00 14.28
CA THR A 363 19.29 -17.99 13.59
C THR A 363 20.64 -18.55 13.16
N GLN A 364 21.32 -19.32 14.02
CA GLN A 364 22.60 -19.95 13.66
C GLN A 364 22.48 -20.89 12.45
N ARG A 365 21.38 -21.63 12.34
CA ARG A 365 21.09 -22.51 11.17
C ARG A 365 20.81 -21.69 9.92
N ALA A 366 20.04 -20.61 10.04
CA ALA A 366 19.78 -19.69 8.93
C ALA A 366 21.08 -19.07 8.39
N GLN A 367 21.97 -18.65 9.28
CA GLN A 367 23.27 -18.10 8.93
C GLN A 367 24.14 -19.12 8.19
N LEU A 368 24.25 -20.34 8.73
CA LEU A 368 25.03 -21.42 8.10
C LEU A 368 24.49 -21.80 6.72
N PHE A 369 23.16 -21.88 6.57
CA PHE A 369 22.53 -22.17 5.28
C PHE A 369 22.98 -21.18 4.21
N TRP A 370 22.82 -19.88 4.46
CA TRP A 370 23.19 -18.86 3.47
C TRP A 370 24.70 -18.77 3.27
N ARG A 371 25.50 -18.94 4.32
CA ARG A 371 26.97 -18.96 4.21
C ARG A 371 27.46 -20.11 3.33
N TRP A 372 26.84 -21.28 3.39
CA TRP A 372 27.19 -22.42 2.54
C TRP A 372 26.66 -22.30 1.12
N VAL A 373 25.51 -21.66 0.92
CA VAL A 373 24.89 -21.50 -0.41
C VAL A 373 25.54 -20.38 -1.22
N MET A 374 25.82 -19.22 -0.62
CA MET A 374 26.27 -18.02 -1.33
C MET A 374 27.52 -17.35 -0.75
N GLY A 375 28.21 -18.00 0.19
CA GLY A 375 29.55 -17.59 0.67
C GLY A 375 29.56 -16.55 1.81
N TRP A 376 28.41 -15.98 2.17
CA TRP A 376 28.27 -15.03 3.28
C TRP A 376 26.85 -15.10 3.89
N ASN A 377 26.64 -14.45 5.03
CA ASN A 377 25.34 -14.41 5.69
C ASN A 377 25.05 -13.06 6.36
N ALA A 378 23.78 -12.81 6.68
CA ALA A 378 23.35 -11.70 7.53
C ALA A 378 23.26 -12.15 9.00
N ASN A 379 23.17 -11.18 9.92
CA ASN A 379 22.78 -11.42 11.32
C ASN A 379 21.32 -11.00 11.54
N SER A 380 20.78 -11.29 12.72
CA SER A 380 19.35 -11.08 13.04
C SER A 380 18.88 -9.62 12.86
N TYR A 381 19.75 -8.62 13.03
CA TYR A 381 19.40 -7.20 12.86
C TYR A 381 19.69 -6.65 11.46
N ASN A 382 20.80 -7.08 10.84
CA ASN A 382 21.32 -6.48 9.62
C ASN A 382 20.38 -6.77 8.44
N ILE A 383 19.79 -7.96 8.35
CA ILE A 383 18.89 -8.30 7.24
C ILE A 383 17.72 -7.31 7.10
N HIS A 384 17.22 -6.74 8.20
CA HIS A 384 16.16 -5.73 8.18
C HIS A 384 16.64 -4.35 7.73
N ILE A 385 17.93 -4.04 7.88
CA ILE A 385 18.56 -2.86 7.24
C ILE A 385 18.52 -3.03 5.72
N TRP A 386 18.90 -4.20 5.21
CA TRP A 386 18.82 -4.50 3.77
C TRP A 386 17.37 -4.39 3.29
N ALA A 387 16.43 -4.98 4.02
CA ALA A 387 14.99 -4.93 3.72
C ALA A 387 14.47 -3.50 3.58
N TRP A 388 14.78 -2.63 4.56
CA TRP A 388 14.33 -1.25 4.56
C TRP A 388 14.89 -0.45 3.37
N TRP A 389 16.21 -0.55 3.13
CA TRP A 389 16.85 0.20 2.05
C TRP A 389 16.47 -0.30 0.67
N PHE A 390 16.46 -1.61 0.41
CA PHE A 390 16.08 -2.14 -0.90
C PHE A 390 14.68 -1.67 -1.29
N ALA A 391 13.75 -1.69 -0.34
CA ALA A 391 12.38 -1.27 -0.62
C ALA A 391 12.25 0.26 -0.77
N ALA A 392 12.88 1.05 0.09
CA ALA A 392 12.83 2.51 0.00
C ALA A 392 13.49 3.02 -1.30
N PHE A 393 14.61 2.41 -1.71
CA PHE A 393 15.31 2.80 -2.93
C PHE A 393 14.49 2.57 -4.20
N THR A 394 13.56 1.59 -4.23
CA THR A 394 12.63 1.44 -5.35
C THR A 394 11.89 2.76 -5.64
N ALA A 395 11.27 3.36 -4.63
CA ALA A 395 10.51 4.60 -4.82
C ALA A 395 11.43 5.81 -5.01
N ILE A 396 12.55 5.90 -4.28
CA ILE A 396 13.49 7.02 -4.38
C ILE A 396 14.09 7.10 -5.79
N THR A 397 14.58 5.99 -6.34
CA THR A 397 15.14 6.01 -7.70
C THR A 397 14.06 6.28 -8.75
N GLY A 398 12.84 5.74 -8.55
CA GLY A 398 11.72 6.04 -9.44
C GLY A 398 11.37 7.53 -9.45
N ALA A 399 11.35 8.17 -8.28
CA ALA A 399 11.03 9.59 -8.13
C ALA A 399 12.12 10.52 -8.69
N ILE A 400 13.39 10.08 -8.68
CA ILE A 400 14.49 10.84 -9.30
C ILE A 400 14.50 10.64 -10.83
N GLY A 401 14.10 9.46 -11.30
CA GLY A 401 14.09 9.13 -12.71
C GLY A 401 12.97 9.78 -13.51
N LEU A 402 11.81 10.02 -12.86
CA LEU A 402 10.68 10.75 -13.40
C LEU A 402 10.84 12.25 -13.13
#